data_AF-A0A4R1B9H3-F1
#
_entry.id   AF-A0A4R1B9H3-F1
#
_cell.length_a   1.000
_cell.length_b   1.000
_cell.length_c   1.000
_cell.angle_alpha   90.00
_cell.angle_beta   90.00
_cell.angle_gamma   90.00
#
_symmetry.space_group_name_H-M   'P 1'
#
loop_
_entity.id
_entity.type
_entity.pdbx_description
1 polymer ?
#
loop_
_entity_poly.entity_id
_entity_poly.type
_entity_poly.pdbx_seq_one_letter_code
_entity_poly.pdbx_strand_id
1 'polypeptide(L)'
;MSQSTDEIILRAAWKLVWTPNTPYYLPDVLRNGVHSGNINIPALEGAAVGDIGPINLFKDDVLGYITVRMMNNTVSGLSSITDGGLDYNDGTKTLRLTVGFGGLSFKGSYEVASGGVTGCAIASANSVLNVFRSLKATGEDDPNINLAYQYRDRLTQPDNPNGNLLVNTFYDQNDTINTVVLAQNAMVGGKVNKTNGMFHNAWLKHTTNGQDTSYYMNNTSNAAKNPDSGGSGFNDDDYNSHGFYMETLLTYEAVNLRNLGDPRGEALYNSIKSNSSNGSESLEDHAKGYTGSSVGDFMGYVKEGGVTARMQARAIAPELLQRKQSLYEDARAAAQAHYEDWIANDRHEEFLNTTARFASVNDIVQLTGHFTDNFSIPAVTLIAGISTTGGNLTVSISDIQAHIGALNIELQPDKASDLNTRVQNGIANAGFMQSLMKTKVENAINSNDVKTYLSGRLNDAIRKIFG
;
A
#
# COMPACT_ATOMS: atom_id res chain seq x y z
N MET A 1 -40.41 -18.17 -17.54
CA MET A 1 -39.10 -18.52 -18.12
C MET A 1 -38.62 -19.76 -17.41
N SER A 2 -38.22 -20.82 -18.14
CA SER A 2 -37.67 -22.04 -17.52
C SER A 2 -36.23 -21.79 -17.09
N GLN A 3 -35.86 -22.20 -15.88
CA GLN A 3 -34.46 -22.15 -15.41
C GLN A 3 -33.58 -23.05 -16.28
N SER A 4 -32.35 -22.60 -16.58
CA SER A 4 -31.39 -23.43 -17.34
C SER A 4 -30.87 -24.58 -16.47
N THR A 5 -30.37 -25.65 -17.10
CA THR A 5 -29.77 -26.78 -16.37
C THR A 5 -28.61 -26.32 -15.49
N ASP A 6 -27.78 -25.41 -16.00
CA ASP A 6 -26.67 -24.80 -15.26
C ASP A 6 -27.18 -24.09 -13.99
N GLU A 7 -28.26 -23.31 -14.09
CA GLU A 7 -28.86 -22.62 -12.94
C GLU A 7 -29.35 -23.60 -11.87
N ILE A 8 -29.98 -24.69 -12.26
CA ILE A 8 -30.50 -25.71 -11.33
C ILE A 8 -29.33 -26.37 -10.56
N ILE A 9 -28.26 -26.73 -11.27
CA ILE A 9 -27.06 -27.33 -10.66
C ILE A 9 -26.42 -26.35 -9.69
N LEU A 10 -26.24 -25.09 -10.10
CA LEU A 10 -25.62 -24.04 -9.28
C LEU A 10 -26.42 -23.78 -8.00
N ARG A 11 -27.75 -23.70 -8.08
CA ARG A 11 -28.61 -23.53 -6.90
C ARG A 11 -28.55 -24.74 -5.97
N ALA A 12 -28.50 -25.95 -6.50
CA ALA A 12 -28.33 -27.16 -5.70
C ALA A 12 -26.96 -27.20 -5.01
N ALA A 13 -25.88 -26.82 -5.71
CA ALA A 13 -24.54 -26.78 -5.14
C ALA A 13 -24.43 -25.71 -4.05
N TRP A 14 -25.03 -24.54 -4.28
CA TRP A 14 -25.10 -23.48 -3.29
C TRP A 14 -25.85 -23.93 -2.03
N LYS A 15 -26.98 -24.61 -2.18
CA LYS A 15 -27.71 -25.17 -1.04
C LYS A 15 -26.87 -26.20 -0.26
N LEU A 16 -26.06 -27.01 -0.93
CA LEU A 16 -25.19 -27.99 -0.28
C LEU A 16 -24.14 -27.32 0.62
N VAL A 17 -23.51 -26.24 0.15
CA VAL A 17 -22.50 -25.53 0.97
C VAL A 17 -23.11 -24.83 2.19
N TRP A 18 -24.42 -24.67 2.25
CA TRP A 18 -25.15 -24.15 3.42
C TRP A 18 -25.83 -25.24 4.26
N THR A 19 -25.66 -26.51 3.93
CA THR A 19 -26.28 -27.62 4.66
C THR A 19 -25.35 -28.07 5.81
N PRO A 20 -25.75 -27.91 7.09
CA PRO A 20 -24.93 -28.33 8.22
C PRO A 20 -24.62 -29.83 8.21
N ASN A 21 -23.53 -30.22 8.87
CA ASN A 21 -23.05 -31.61 8.97
C ASN A 21 -22.65 -32.27 7.63
N THR A 22 -22.49 -31.47 6.57
CA THR A 22 -21.88 -31.93 5.33
C THR A 22 -20.41 -31.53 5.30
N PRO A 23 -19.52 -32.28 4.63
CA PRO A 23 -18.12 -31.88 4.47
C PRO A 23 -17.96 -30.61 3.62
N TYR A 24 -19.05 -30.11 3.04
CA TYR A 24 -19.11 -28.91 2.20
C TYR A 24 -19.61 -27.68 2.94
N TYR A 25 -20.08 -27.84 4.20
CA TYR A 25 -20.68 -26.77 4.97
C TYR A 25 -19.68 -25.62 5.16
N LEU A 26 -19.92 -24.51 4.47
CA LEU A 26 -18.97 -23.44 4.29
C LEU A 26 -18.49 -22.84 5.63
N PRO A 27 -19.34 -22.61 6.64
CA PRO A 27 -18.87 -22.14 7.95
C PRO A 27 -17.82 -23.04 8.63
N ASP A 28 -18.02 -24.36 8.60
CA ASP A 28 -17.08 -25.32 9.21
C ASP A 28 -15.79 -25.43 8.40
N VAL A 29 -15.92 -25.38 7.07
CA VAL A 29 -14.83 -25.40 6.12
C VAL A 29 -13.92 -24.18 6.32
N LEU A 30 -14.48 -22.96 6.41
CA LEU A 30 -13.72 -21.75 6.70
C LEU A 30 -12.99 -21.83 8.04
N ARG A 31 -13.65 -22.38 9.07
CA ARG A 31 -13.09 -22.50 10.43
C ARG A 31 -11.94 -23.49 10.52
N ASN A 32 -12.14 -24.69 9.99
CA ASN A 32 -11.30 -25.85 10.29
C ASN A 32 -10.41 -26.27 9.10
N GLY A 33 -10.65 -25.70 7.92
CA GLY A 33 -10.15 -26.26 6.68
C GLY A 33 -10.80 -27.62 6.37
N VAL A 34 -10.26 -28.32 5.38
CA VAL A 34 -10.70 -29.67 5.01
C VAL A 34 -9.49 -30.55 4.76
N HIS A 35 -9.45 -31.69 5.44
CA HIS A 35 -8.46 -32.74 5.21
C HIS A 35 -9.22 -34.03 4.87
N SER A 36 -9.31 -34.39 3.59
CA SER A 36 -9.99 -35.61 3.15
C SER A 36 -9.36 -36.18 1.88
N GLY A 37 -8.84 -37.40 1.97
CA GLY A 37 -8.11 -38.04 0.86
C GLY A 37 -6.93 -37.17 0.39
N ASN A 38 -6.89 -36.87 -0.91
CA ASN A 38 -5.87 -35.99 -1.50
C ASN A 38 -6.23 -34.49 -1.43
N ILE A 39 -7.37 -34.15 -0.81
CA ILE A 39 -7.81 -32.77 -0.65
C ILE A 39 -7.31 -32.27 0.69
N ASN A 40 -6.28 -31.41 0.65
CA ASN A 40 -5.80 -30.66 1.79
C ASN A 40 -6.09 -29.18 1.55
N ILE A 41 -6.94 -28.61 2.38
CA ILE A 41 -7.30 -27.20 2.34
C ILE A 41 -7.13 -26.62 3.75
N PRO A 42 -6.27 -25.60 3.93
CA PRO A 42 -6.02 -25.02 5.24
C PRO A 42 -7.26 -24.28 5.79
N ALA A 43 -7.28 -24.03 7.09
CA ALA A 43 -8.26 -23.12 7.67
C ALA A 43 -8.03 -21.68 7.18
N LEU A 44 -9.11 -20.92 6.99
CA LEU A 44 -9.05 -19.48 6.73
C LEU A 44 -9.23 -18.65 8.01
N GLU A 45 -9.63 -19.28 9.11
CA GLU A 45 -9.70 -18.66 10.43
C GLU A 45 -8.31 -18.16 10.88
N GLY A 46 -8.20 -16.87 11.19
CA GLY A 46 -6.92 -16.25 11.53
C GLY A 46 -6.06 -15.92 10.31
N ALA A 47 -6.66 -15.77 9.12
CA ALA A 47 -5.96 -15.35 7.92
C ALA A 47 -5.12 -14.09 8.19
N ALA A 48 -3.85 -14.16 7.79
CA ALA A 48 -2.92 -13.06 7.97
C ALA A 48 -3.35 -11.85 7.15
N VAL A 49 -3.39 -10.70 7.80
CA VAL A 49 -3.41 -9.40 7.18
C VAL A 49 -1.99 -8.86 7.26
N GLY A 50 -1.47 -8.30 6.17
CA GLY A 50 -0.11 -7.78 6.16
C GLY A 50 0.12 -6.75 7.27
N ASP A 51 1.36 -6.64 7.72
CA ASP A 51 1.78 -5.61 8.69
C ASP A 51 1.51 -4.20 8.16
N ILE A 52 1.37 -3.26 9.09
CA ILE A 52 1.07 -1.86 8.79
C ILE A 52 2.04 -0.96 9.53
N GLY A 53 2.64 -0.02 8.80
CA GLY A 53 3.58 0.96 9.34
C GLY A 53 5.06 0.57 9.21
N PRO A 54 5.96 1.37 9.81
CA PRO A 54 5.67 2.37 10.85
C PRO A 54 4.95 3.62 10.31
N ILE A 55 3.97 4.11 11.06
CA ILE A 55 3.16 5.28 10.74
C ILE A 55 3.42 6.35 11.78
N ASN A 56 3.78 7.55 11.36
CA ASN A 56 3.92 8.68 12.25
C ASN A 56 2.54 9.24 12.63
N LEU A 57 2.24 9.23 13.92
CA LEU A 57 0.97 9.69 14.47
C LEU A 57 1.02 11.18 14.80
N PHE A 58 2.07 11.61 15.51
CA PHE A 58 2.26 12.99 15.94
C PHE A 58 3.71 13.23 16.39
N LYS A 59 4.08 14.51 16.53
CA LYS A 59 5.34 14.93 17.14
C LYS A 59 5.11 15.27 18.62
N ASP A 60 5.99 14.79 19.47
CA ASP A 60 6.07 15.10 20.89
C ASP A 60 7.32 15.96 21.15
N ASP A 61 7.20 16.96 22.01
CA ASP A 61 8.26 17.93 22.27
C ASP A 61 9.50 17.31 22.93
N VAL A 62 9.31 16.23 23.70
CA VAL A 62 10.38 15.57 24.45
C VAL A 62 10.81 14.28 23.75
N LEU A 63 9.85 13.49 23.29
CA LEU A 63 10.09 12.16 22.73
C LEU A 63 10.34 12.18 21.21
N GLY A 64 10.14 13.30 20.53
CA GLY A 64 10.26 13.39 19.08
C GLY A 64 9.05 12.80 18.35
N TYR A 65 9.25 12.19 17.19
CA TYR A 65 8.14 11.62 16.42
C TYR A 65 7.65 10.33 17.05
N ILE A 66 6.34 10.26 17.32
CA ILE A 66 5.67 9.08 17.85
C ILE A 66 5.08 8.30 16.70
N THR A 67 5.52 7.05 16.57
CA THR A 67 5.15 6.19 15.45
C THR A 67 4.59 4.87 15.91
N VAL A 68 3.66 4.33 15.15
CA VAL A 68 3.01 3.05 15.44
C VAL A 68 3.27 2.05 14.32
N ARG A 69 3.58 0.83 14.71
CA ARG A 69 3.61 -0.34 13.83
C ARG A 69 2.56 -1.33 14.31
N MET A 70 1.76 -1.88 13.41
CA MET A 70 0.80 -2.95 13.68
C MET A 70 1.26 -4.21 12.97
N MET A 71 1.47 -5.28 13.73
CA MET A 71 2.14 -6.49 13.29
C MET A 71 1.33 -7.73 13.61
N ASN A 72 1.61 -8.81 12.88
CA ASN A 72 0.94 -10.10 13.05
C ASN A 72 -0.58 -9.95 12.97
N ASN A 73 -1.02 -9.09 12.04
CA ASN A 73 -2.41 -8.74 11.92
C ASN A 73 -3.17 -9.96 11.39
N THR A 74 -4.35 -10.23 11.91
CA THR A 74 -5.18 -11.37 11.52
C THR A 74 -6.65 -11.00 11.50
N VAL A 75 -7.40 -11.64 10.59
CA VAL A 75 -8.87 -11.58 10.56
C VAL A 75 -9.42 -12.94 10.99
N SER A 76 -10.35 -12.89 11.94
CA SER A 76 -11.05 -14.05 12.50
C SER A 76 -12.56 -13.82 12.48
N GLY A 77 -13.34 -14.87 12.71
CA GLY A 77 -14.80 -14.82 12.65
C GLY A 77 -15.37 -15.05 11.24
N LEU A 78 -14.56 -15.51 10.28
CA LEU A 78 -15.04 -15.87 8.93
C LEU A 78 -16.08 -16.98 8.98
N SER A 79 -16.07 -17.82 10.01
CA SER A 79 -17.11 -18.82 10.25
C SER A 79 -18.49 -18.25 10.64
N SER A 80 -18.60 -16.94 10.91
CA SER A 80 -19.89 -16.24 11.08
C SER A 80 -20.61 -15.97 9.75
N ILE A 81 -20.14 -16.58 8.66
CA ILE A 81 -20.66 -16.37 7.32
C ILE A 81 -22.13 -16.81 7.21
N THR A 82 -22.94 -16.02 6.52
CA THR A 82 -24.36 -16.26 6.28
C THR A 82 -24.68 -16.25 4.78
N ASP A 83 -25.70 -17.02 4.39
CA ASP A 83 -26.20 -17.02 3.01
C ASP A 83 -26.98 -15.73 2.73
N GLY A 84 -26.52 -14.97 1.73
CA GLY A 84 -27.22 -13.81 1.17
C GLY A 84 -27.85 -14.08 -0.19
N GLY A 85 -27.68 -15.27 -0.75
CA GLY A 85 -28.34 -15.73 -1.98
C GLY A 85 -27.41 -15.89 -3.20
N LEU A 86 -28.04 -16.33 -4.29
CA LEU A 86 -27.41 -16.64 -5.57
C LEU A 86 -28.23 -16.05 -6.72
N ASP A 87 -27.54 -15.30 -7.57
CA ASP A 87 -28.03 -14.78 -8.84
C ASP A 87 -27.17 -15.28 -10.01
N TYR A 88 -27.79 -15.81 -11.06
CA TYR A 88 -27.09 -16.40 -12.21
C TYR A 88 -27.66 -15.86 -13.51
N ASN A 89 -26.78 -15.36 -14.36
CA ASN A 89 -27.10 -14.90 -15.71
C ASN A 89 -26.59 -15.91 -16.74
N ASP A 90 -27.52 -16.64 -17.36
CA ASP A 90 -27.22 -17.68 -18.35
C ASP A 90 -26.63 -17.10 -19.65
N GLY A 91 -27.02 -15.88 -20.04
CA GLY A 91 -26.54 -15.23 -21.25
C GLY A 91 -25.09 -14.76 -21.16
N THR A 92 -24.65 -14.29 -19.99
CA THR A 92 -23.26 -13.86 -19.75
C THR A 92 -22.41 -14.92 -19.06
N LYS A 93 -23.01 -16.06 -18.68
CA LYS A 93 -22.40 -17.13 -17.87
C LYS A 93 -21.72 -16.57 -16.60
N THR A 94 -22.38 -15.61 -15.98
CA THR A 94 -21.90 -14.93 -14.75
C THR A 94 -22.74 -15.36 -13.57
N LEU A 95 -22.06 -15.75 -12.49
CA LEU A 95 -22.64 -16.11 -11.20
C LEU A 95 -22.28 -15.02 -10.18
N ARG A 96 -23.29 -14.50 -9.48
CA ARG A 96 -23.12 -13.61 -8.33
C ARG A 96 -23.64 -14.32 -7.08
N LEU A 97 -22.76 -14.43 -6.08
CA LEU A 97 -23.10 -14.99 -4.78
C LEU A 97 -23.01 -13.87 -3.75
N THR A 98 -24.00 -13.77 -2.89
CA THR A 98 -24.00 -12.81 -1.80
C THR A 98 -23.86 -13.58 -0.49
N VAL A 99 -22.94 -13.14 0.36
CA VAL A 99 -22.76 -13.68 1.72
C VAL A 99 -22.67 -12.54 2.72
N GLY A 100 -23.03 -12.77 3.98
CA GLY A 100 -22.78 -11.84 5.07
C GLY A 100 -21.78 -12.42 6.06
N PHE A 101 -21.17 -11.58 6.89
CA PHE A 101 -20.35 -11.98 8.04
C PHE A 101 -20.85 -11.24 9.28
N GLY A 102 -21.46 -11.98 10.22
CA GLY A 102 -22.12 -11.40 11.38
C GLY A 102 -21.19 -10.91 12.49
N GLY A 103 -19.95 -11.39 12.53
CA GLY A 103 -18.96 -10.99 13.52
C GLY A 103 -17.55 -11.34 13.07
N LEU A 104 -16.86 -10.36 12.48
CA LEU A 104 -15.44 -10.40 12.19
C LEU A 104 -14.66 -9.70 13.29
N SER A 105 -13.47 -10.20 13.54
CA SER A 105 -12.51 -9.61 14.47
C SER A 105 -11.18 -9.41 13.77
N PHE A 106 -10.74 -8.16 13.69
CA PHE A 106 -9.41 -7.78 13.21
C PHE A 106 -8.52 -7.51 14.42
N LYS A 107 -7.43 -8.26 14.55
CA LYS A 107 -6.56 -8.19 15.73
C LYS A 107 -5.09 -8.33 15.36
N GLY A 108 -4.22 -7.85 16.23
CA GLY A 108 -2.78 -8.00 16.08
C GLY A 108 -2.03 -7.49 17.29
N SER A 109 -0.72 -7.36 17.13
CA SER A 109 0.16 -6.67 18.07
C SER A 109 0.49 -5.28 17.56
N TYR A 110 0.82 -4.37 18.45
CA TYR A 110 1.35 -3.07 18.06
C TYR A 110 2.58 -2.69 18.87
N GLU A 111 3.44 -1.90 18.25
CA GLU A 111 4.60 -1.26 18.85
C GLU A 111 4.52 0.24 18.60
N VAL A 112 4.79 1.03 19.64
CA VAL A 112 4.99 2.47 19.52
C VAL A 112 6.44 2.79 19.79
N ALA A 113 7.07 3.40 18.81
CA ALA A 113 8.44 3.88 18.88
C ALA A 113 8.46 5.41 18.93
N SER A 114 9.41 5.94 19.71
CA SER A 114 9.76 7.37 19.72
C SER A 114 11.17 7.56 19.17
N GLY A 115 11.35 8.55 18.29
CA GLY A 115 12.66 8.82 17.69
C GLY A 115 12.73 10.16 16.96
N GLY A 116 13.96 10.69 16.82
CA GLY A 116 14.20 12.03 16.28
C GLY A 116 13.91 12.15 14.77
N VAL A 117 13.99 11.06 14.00
CA VAL A 117 13.92 11.10 12.52
C VAL A 117 13.39 9.81 11.85
N THR A 118 13.34 8.67 12.55
CA THR A 118 13.29 7.30 11.97
C THR A 118 11.89 6.75 11.70
N GLY A 119 10.86 7.46 12.14
CA GLY A 119 9.50 6.93 12.22
C GLY A 119 8.74 6.75 10.89
N CYS A 120 9.02 7.57 9.90
CA CYS A 120 8.43 7.45 8.56
C CYS A 120 9.26 8.22 7.54
N ALA A 121 9.13 7.84 6.27
CA ALA A 121 9.94 8.43 5.20
C ALA A 121 9.74 9.95 5.05
N ILE A 122 8.55 10.47 5.37
CA ILE A 122 8.28 11.92 5.40
C ILE A 122 9.10 12.61 6.49
N ALA A 123 9.12 12.05 7.70
CA ALA A 123 9.91 12.58 8.80
C ALA A 123 11.42 12.47 8.48
N SER A 124 11.86 11.32 7.99
CA SER A 124 13.23 11.07 7.55
C SER A 124 13.70 12.08 6.51
N ALA A 125 12.91 12.29 5.44
CA ALA A 125 13.23 13.26 4.39
C ALA A 125 13.28 14.69 4.93
N ASN A 126 12.34 15.07 5.79
CA ASN A 126 12.33 16.40 6.40
C ASN A 126 13.52 16.62 7.36
N SER A 127 13.93 15.61 8.11
CA SER A 127 15.11 15.68 8.96
C SER A 127 16.38 15.86 8.14
N VAL A 128 16.50 15.20 6.99
CA VAL A 128 17.58 15.42 6.03
C VAL A 128 17.61 16.88 5.54
N LEU A 129 16.45 17.49 5.26
CA LEU A 129 16.37 18.90 4.87
C LEU A 129 16.82 19.87 5.97
N ASN A 130 16.45 19.60 7.22
CA ASN A 130 16.81 20.46 8.35
C ASN A 130 18.33 20.48 8.60
N VAL A 131 19.09 19.53 8.08
CA VAL A 131 20.56 19.59 8.06
C VAL A 131 21.07 20.76 7.21
N PHE A 132 20.42 21.06 6.10
CA PHE A 132 20.78 22.15 5.20
C PHE A 132 20.31 23.52 5.71
N ARG A 133 19.25 23.55 6.51
CA ARG A 133 18.70 24.77 7.11
C ARG A 133 19.16 24.90 8.56
N SER A 134 20.40 25.34 8.76
CA SER A 134 20.98 25.77 10.05
C SER A 134 20.13 25.51 11.31
N LEU A 135 20.30 24.34 11.93
CA LEU A 135 19.91 23.92 13.30
C LEU A 135 19.05 24.89 14.14
N LYS A 136 17.83 25.21 13.70
CA LYS A 136 16.79 25.80 14.56
C LYS A 136 15.53 24.93 14.50
N ALA A 137 15.65 23.71 15.00
CA ALA A 137 14.50 22.92 15.42
C ALA A 137 13.96 23.51 16.73
N THR A 138 13.24 24.63 16.65
CA THR A 138 12.33 25.03 17.71
C THR A 138 11.14 24.08 17.68
N GLY A 139 10.65 23.67 18.85
CA GLY A 139 9.59 22.68 19.06
C GLY A 139 8.20 23.05 18.55
N GLU A 140 8.12 23.69 17.38
CA GLU A 140 6.86 23.84 16.66
C GLU A 140 6.62 22.62 15.76
N ASP A 141 5.34 22.34 15.58
CA ASP A 141 4.79 21.55 14.49
C ASP A 141 5.48 21.91 13.16
N ASP A 142 6.16 20.94 12.55
CA ASP A 142 6.89 21.21 11.32
C ASP A 142 5.89 21.49 10.19
N PRO A 143 5.89 22.70 9.60
CA PRO A 143 4.86 23.09 8.64
C PRO A 143 4.88 22.23 7.38
N ASN A 144 6.02 21.66 6.98
CA ASN A 144 6.11 20.79 5.81
C ASN A 144 5.54 19.40 6.11
N ILE A 145 5.80 18.86 7.31
CA ILE A 145 5.21 17.58 7.73
C ILE A 145 3.70 17.72 7.91
N ASN A 146 3.25 18.80 8.55
CA ASN A 146 1.83 19.09 8.68
C ASN A 146 1.14 19.22 7.31
N LEU A 147 1.81 19.89 6.36
CA LEU A 147 1.32 20.00 5.00
C LEU A 147 1.23 18.61 4.34
N ALA A 148 2.27 17.77 4.46
CA ALA A 148 2.26 16.40 3.95
C ALA A 148 1.11 15.57 4.55
N TYR A 149 0.81 15.71 5.84
CA TYR A 149 -0.35 15.07 6.47
C TYR A 149 -1.68 15.58 5.93
N GLN A 150 -1.83 16.89 5.72
CA GLN A 150 -3.04 17.44 5.10
C GLN A 150 -3.25 16.89 3.68
N TYR A 151 -2.19 16.75 2.89
CA TYR A 151 -2.28 16.15 1.54
C TYR A 151 -2.64 14.68 1.57
N ARG A 152 -2.01 13.92 2.46
CA ARG A 152 -2.38 12.52 2.72
C ARG A 152 -3.86 12.43 3.05
N ASP A 153 -4.34 13.21 4.02
CA ASP A 153 -5.74 13.16 4.48
C ASP A 153 -6.71 13.52 3.34
N ARG A 154 -6.33 14.48 2.47
CA ARG A 154 -7.08 14.83 1.26
C ARG A 154 -7.05 13.73 0.19
N LEU A 155 -5.93 13.03 0.03
CA LEU A 155 -5.82 11.86 -0.87
C LEU A 155 -6.67 10.69 -0.38
N THR A 156 -6.81 10.54 0.94
CA THR A 156 -7.54 9.41 1.53
C THR A 156 -9.04 9.64 1.72
N GLN A 157 -9.59 10.71 1.16
CA GLN A 157 -11.03 10.93 1.21
C GLN A 157 -11.80 9.78 0.52
N PRO A 158 -12.99 9.38 1.02
CA PRO A 158 -13.73 8.23 0.51
C PRO A 158 -14.07 8.29 -0.99
N ASP A 159 -14.17 9.49 -1.56
CA ASP A 159 -14.44 9.75 -2.97
C ASP A 159 -13.16 9.78 -3.84
N ASN A 160 -12.02 9.39 -3.28
CA ASN A 160 -10.72 9.30 -3.96
C ASN A 160 -10.05 7.92 -3.76
N PRO A 161 -10.56 6.85 -4.39
CA PRO A 161 -10.01 5.50 -4.25
C PRO A 161 -8.55 5.40 -4.74
N ASN A 162 -8.19 6.17 -5.77
CA ASN A 162 -6.83 6.19 -6.32
C ASN A 162 -5.83 6.86 -5.35
N GLY A 163 -6.24 7.95 -4.69
CA GLY A 163 -5.44 8.58 -3.65
C GLY A 163 -5.22 7.67 -2.45
N ASN A 164 -6.23 6.91 -2.04
CA ASN A 164 -6.09 5.87 -1.03
C ASN A 164 -5.06 4.81 -1.43
N LEU A 165 -5.09 4.31 -2.67
CA LEU A 165 -4.10 3.34 -3.17
C LEU A 165 -2.66 3.87 -3.07
N LEU A 166 -2.43 5.13 -3.46
CA LEU A 166 -1.11 5.75 -3.40
C LEU A 166 -0.61 5.89 -1.96
N VAL A 167 -1.45 6.38 -1.06
CA VAL A 167 -1.12 6.51 0.36
C VAL A 167 -0.85 5.15 0.98
N ASN A 168 -1.65 4.14 0.63
CA ASN A 168 -1.45 2.77 1.12
C ASN A 168 -0.12 2.21 0.64
N THR A 169 0.20 2.39 -0.65
CA THR A 169 1.49 1.96 -1.22
C THR A 169 2.66 2.63 -0.51
N PHE A 170 2.57 3.94 -0.24
CA PHE A 170 3.60 4.66 0.48
C PHE A 170 3.86 4.07 1.87
N TYR A 171 2.80 3.81 2.64
CA TYR A 171 2.95 3.28 4.01
C TYR A 171 3.34 1.79 4.04
N ASP A 172 2.93 1.01 3.04
CA ASP A 172 3.34 -0.39 2.87
C ASP A 172 4.84 -0.52 2.62
N GLN A 173 5.42 0.48 1.96
CA GLN A 173 6.85 0.50 1.61
C GLN A 173 7.68 1.40 2.51
N ASN A 174 7.10 1.89 3.60
CA ASN A 174 7.73 2.92 4.43
C ASN A 174 9.06 2.46 5.04
N ASP A 175 9.23 1.18 5.39
CA ASP A 175 10.51 0.62 5.85
C ASP A 175 11.59 0.64 4.76
N THR A 176 11.22 0.27 3.52
CA THR A 176 12.13 0.31 2.36
C THR A 176 12.51 1.75 2.06
N ILE A 177 11.53 2.66 2.03
CA ILE A 177 11.77 4.08 1.76
C ILE A 177 12.62 4.68 2.88
N ASN A 178 12.35 4.38 4.15
CA ASN A 178 13.20 4.80 5.27
C ASN A 178 14.63 4.28 5.13
N THR A 179 14.80 3.02 4.73
CA THR A 179 16.12 2.42 4.51
C THR A 179 16.89 3.21 3.45
N VAL A 180 16.25 3.53 2.32
CA VAL A 180 16.87 4.27 1.22
C VAL A 180 17.11 5.75 1.56
N VAL A 181 16.12 6.43 2.17
CA VAL A 181 16.20 7.85 2.54
C VAL A 181 17.24 8.09 3.63
N LEU A 182 17.33 7.23 4.63
CA LEU A 182 18.31 7.36 5.73
C LEU A 182 19.63 6.64 5.42
N ALA A 183 19.76 6.01 4.24
CA ALA A 183 20.89 5.15 3.89
C ALA A 183 21.18 4.08 4.97
N GLN A 184 20.16 3.52 5.61
CA GLN A 184 20.37 2.50 6.63
C GLN A 184 21.04 1.29 5.98
N ASN A 185 22.15 0.84 6.57
CA ASN A 185 22.92 -0.31 6.07
C ASN A 185 22.04 -1.56 5.99
N ALA A 186 21.45 -1.79 4.82
CA ALA A 186 20.78 -3.02 4.49
C ALA A 186 21.86 -4.12 4.46
N MET A 187 21.94 -4.87 5.57
CA MET A 187 22.78 -6.03 5.70
C MET A 187 22.04 -7.22 5.10
N VAL A 188 22.56 -7.78 4.02
CA VAL A 188 21.96 -8.95 3.36
C VAL A 188 22.98 -10.08 3.33
N GLY A 189 22.65 -11.21 3.95
CA GLY A 189 23.57 -12.35 4.09
C GLY A 189 24.87 -12.00 4.85
N GLY A 190 24.83 -11.03 5.76
CA GLY A 190 25.99 -10.59 6.54
C GLY A 190 26.94 -9.64 5.83
N LYS A 191 26.57 -9.10 4.66
CA LYS A 191 27.36 -8.10 3.92
C LYS A 191 26.56 -6.81 3.75
N VAL A 192 27.26 -5.67 3.83
CA VAL A 192 26.67 -4.36 3.55
C VAL A 192 26.39 -4.25 2.05
N ASN A 193 25.20 -3.75 1.70
CA ASN A 193 24.87 -3.47 0.32
C ASN A 193 25.69 -2.27 -0.21
N LYS A 194 26.57 -2.52 -1.20
CA LYS A 194 27.39 -1.49 -1.86
C LYS A 194 26.58 -0.41 -2.58
N THR A 195 25.30 -0.65 -2.85
CA THR A 195 24.42 0.35 -3.46
C THR A 195 23.77 1.28 -2.45
N ASN A 196 23.85 0.96 -1.15
CA ASN A 196 23.16 1.71 -0.12
C ASN A 196 23.73 3.13 0.03
N GLY A 197 22.84 4.11 0.18
CA GLY A 197 23.20 5.51 0.40
C GLY A 197 23.50 6.30 -0.87
N MET A 198 23.38 5.69 -2.05
CA MET A 198 23.46 6.41 -3.32
C MET A 198 22.32 7.43 -3.43
N PHE A 199 21.08 7.01 -3.18
CA PHE A 199 19.94 7.92 -3.17
C PHE A 199 20.11 9.02 -2.14
N HIS A 200 20.48 8.68 -0.90
CA HIS A 200 20.73 9.67 0.15
C HIS A 200 21.81 10.68 -0.26
N ASN A 201 22.95 10.21 -0.76
CA ASN A 201 24.03 11.08 -1.21
C ASN A 201 23.59 11.99 -2.37
N ALA A 202 22.82 11.46 -3.33
CA ALA A 202 22.25 12.24 -4.41
C ALA A 202 21.25 13.28 -3.89
N TRP A 203 20.34 12.90 -2.98
CA TRP A 203 19.41 13.81 -2.33
C TRP A 203 20.13 14.96 -1.60
N LEU A 204 21.29 14.67 -1.01
CA LEU A 204 22.10 15.69 -0.33
C LEU A 204 22.86 16.63 -1.28
N LYS A 205 23.33 16.13 -2.44
CA LYS A 205 24.39 16.80 -3.20
C LYS A 205 24.10 17.01 -4.69
N HIS A 206 23.15 16.26 -5.25
CA HIS A 206 22.84 16.37 -6.67
C HIS A 206 22.12 17.70 -6.93
N THR A 207 22.58 18.39 -7.96
CA THR A 207 21.95 19.62 -8.43
C THR A 207 21.46 19.45 -9.86
N THR A 208 20.34 20.06 -10.16
CA THR A 208 19.77 20.20 -11.50
C THR A 208 19.72 21.69 -11.79
N ASN A 209 20.35 22.14 -12.88
CA ASN A 209 20.48 23.56 -13.22
C ASN A 209 20.96 24.46 -12.07
N GLY A 210 21.88 23.94 -11.25
CA GLY A 210 22.47 24.65 -10.11
C GLY A 210 21.58 24.73 -8.87
N GLN A 211 20.41 24.10 -8.88
CA GLN A 211 19.50 24.00 -7.73
C GLN A 211 19.53 22.59 -7.13
N ASP A 212 19.44 22.49 -5.82
CA ASP A 212 19.46 21.23 -5.07
C ASP A 212 18.03 20.73 -4.73
N THR A 213 17.95 19.56 -4.10
CA THR A 213 16.67 19.01 -3.64
C THR A 213 15.95 19.91 -2.64
N SER A 214 16.68 20.67 -1.80
CA SER A 214 16.07 21.60 -0.84
C SER A 214 15.34 22.76 -1.53
N TYR A 215 15.86 23.25 -2.66
CA TYR A 215 15.19 24.24 -3.51
C TYR A 215 13.89 23.68 -4.09
N TYR A 216 13.93 22.52 -4.77
CA TYR A 216 12.73 21.96 -5.41
C TYR A 216 11.64 21.59 -4.40
N MET A 217 12.02 21.10 -3.23
CA MET A 217 11.05 20.86 -2.15
C MET A 217 10.42 22.16 -1.61
N ASN A 218 11.16 23.28 -1.58
CA ASN A 218 10.54 24.57 -1.26
C ASN A 218 9.52 24.99 -2.32
N ASN A 219 9.81 24.76 -3.61
CA ASN A 219 8.83 25.02 -4.67
C ASN A 219 7.58 24.19 -4.47
N THR A 220 7.71 22.89 -4.15
CA THR A 220 6.58 22.02 -3.78
C THR A 220 5.82 22.57 -2.58
N SER A 221 6.50 22.88 -1.47
CA SER A 221 5.85 23.41 -0.25
C SER A 221 5.15 24.74 -0.48
N ASN A 222 5.72 25.63 -1.29
CA ASN A 222 5.12 26.92 -1.62
C ASN A 222 3.90 26.75 -2.53
N ALA A 223 4.00 25.89 -3.55
CA ALA A 223 2.86 25.50 -4.37
C ALA A 223 1.74 24.90 -3.52
N ALA A 224 2.13 24.08 -2.55
CA ALA A 224 1.22 23.34 -1.70
C ALA A 224 0.47 24.23 -0.68
N LYS A 225 1.03 25.38 -0.28
CA LYS A 225 0.34 26.38 0.55
C LYS A 225 -0.81 27.07 -0.19
N ASN A 226 -0.70 27.20 -1.51
CA ASN A 226 -1.73 27.76 -2.38
C ASN A 226 -2.00 26.78 -3.53
N PRO A 227 -2.68 25.65 -3.25
CA PRO A 227 -2.73 24.49 -4.15
C PRO A 227 -3.23 24.81 -5.54
N ASP A 228 -4.11 25.80 -5.69
CA ASP A 228 -4.71 26.18 -6.97
C ASP A 228 -3.92 27.29 -7.70
N SER A 229 -2.88 27.85 -7.08
CA SER A 229 -2.01 28.83 -7.72
C SER A 229 -1.00 28.14 -8.64
N GLY A 230 -1.01 28.52 -9.92
CA GLY A 230 0.07 28.16 -10.85
C GLY A 230 1.29 29.07 -10.66
N GLY A 231 2.47 28.59 -11.06
CA GLY A 231 3.67 29.44 -11.25
C GLY A 231 4.72 29.42 -10.13
N SER A 232 4.71 28.44 -9.24
CA SER A 232 5.68 28.28 -8.14
C SER A 232 6.98 27.54 -8.53
N GLY A 233 7.23 27.30 -9.82
CA GLY A 233 8.29 26.39 -10.29
C GLY A 233 7.98 24.91 -10.02
N PHE A 234 6.73 24.60 -9.66
CA PHE A 234 6.23 23.23 -9.58
C PHE A 234 5.93 22.70 -10.99
N ASN A 235 6.35 21.46 -11.25
CA ASN A 235 6.13 20.75 -12.52
C ASN A 235 6.73 21.43 -13.78
N ASP A 236 7.70 22.34 -13.63
CA ASP A 236 8.51 22.83 -14.75
C ASP A 236 9.58 21.81 -15.17
N ASP A 237 10.33 22.09 -16.24
CA ASP A 237 11.33 21.16 -16.79
C ASP A 237 12.42 20.80 -15.78
N ASP A 238 12.88 21.77 -15.00
CA ASP A 238 13.96 21.61 -14.03
C ASP A 238 13.48 20.75 -12.86
N TYR A 239 12.29 21.04 -12.36
CA TYR A 239 11.59 20.26 -11.34
C TYR A 239 11.36 18.82 -11.81
N ASN A 240 10.84 18.64 -13.03
CA ASN A 240 10.59 17.31 -13.61
C ASN A 240 11.88 16.52 -13.78
N SER A 241 12.93 17.15 -14.32
CA SER A 241 14.23 16.49 -14.51
C SER A 241 14.83 16.03 -13.19
N HIS A 242 14.78 16.89 -12.16
CA HIS A 242 15.25 16.53 -10.82
C HIS A 242 14.41 15.42 -10.19
N GLY A 243 13.08 15.53 -10.30
CA GLY A 243 12.14 14.54 -9.79
C GLY A 243 12.34 13.17 -10.44
N PHE A 244 12.41 13.10 -11.77
CA PHE A 244 12.63 11.86 -12.52
C PHE A 244 13.99 11.23 -12.19
N TYR A 245 15.03 12.05 -11.98
CA TYR A 245 16.34 11.56 -11.56
C TYR A 245 16.27 10.89 -10.17
N MET A 246 15.61 11.54 -9.20
CA MET A 246 15.46 10.99 -7.84
C MET A 246 14.57 9.74 -7.82
N GLU A 247 13.46 9.74 -8.56
CA GLU A 247 12.58 8.58 -8.72
C GLU A 247 13.32 7.38 -9.31
N THR A 248 14.14 7.62 -10.33
CA THR A 248 14.95 6.57 -10.96
C THR A 248 15.97 5.99 -9.98
N LEU A 249 16.67 6.83 -9.22
CA LEU A 249 17.63 6.35 -8.21
C LEU A 249 16.94 5.54 -7.10
N LEU A 250 15.80 6.01 -6.60
CA LEU A 250 15.00 5.28 -5.62
C LEU A 250 14.60 3.90 -6.15
N THR A 251 14.18 3.85 -7.41
CA THR A 251 13.80 2.60 -8.10
C THR A 251 14.98 1.65 -8.26
N TYR A 252 16.16 2.14 -8.64
CA TYR A 252 17.36 1.30 -8.75
C TYR A 252 17.79 0.73 -7.39
N GLU A 253 17.75 1.54 -6.33
CA GLU A 253 18.11 1.07 -4.99
C GLU A 253 17.09 0.01 -4.49
N ALA A 254 15.80 0.22 -4.74
CA ALA A 254 14.75 -0.76 -4.45
C ALA A 254 14.92 -2.08 -5.21
N VAL A 255 15.19 -2.02 -6.52
CA VAL A 255 15.44 -3.20 -7.36
C VAL A 255 16.66 -3.98 -6.88
N ASN A 256 17.71 -3.29 -6.44
CA ASN A 256 18.89 -3.98 -5.94
C ASN A 256 18.65 -4.62 -4.57
N LEU A 257 17.92 -3.98 -3.65
CA LEU A 257 17.47 -4.64 -2.41
C LEU A 257 16.66 -5.91 -2.72
N ARG A 258 15.77 -5.86 -3.72
CA ARG A 258 15.04 -7.04 -4.21
C ARG A 258 15.98 -8.14 -4.73
N ASN A 259 16.90 -7.79 -5.64
CA ASN A 259 17.82 -8.77 -6.24
C ASN A 259 18.72 -9.44 -5.20
N LEU A 260 18.96 -8.76 -4.07
CA LEU A 260 19.69 -9.30 -2.93
C LEU A 260 18.84 -10.20 -2.03
N GLY A 261 17.52 -10.28 -2.25
CA GLY A 261 16.60 -11.10 -1.46
C GLY A 261 16.06 -10.42 -0.21
N ASP A 262 16.12 -9.08 -0.13
CA ASP A 262 15.46 -8.32 0.94
C ASP A 262 13.94 -8.30 0.68
N PRO A 263 13.10 -8.85 1.59
CA PRO A 263 11.64 -8.86 1.42
C PRO A 263 11.03 -7.47 1.21
N ARG A 264 11.66 -6.43 1.76
CA ARG A 264 11.24 -5.02 1.64
C ARG A 264 11.43 -4.50 0.21
N GLY A 265 12.52 -4.92 -0.44
CA GLY A 265 12.78 -4.61 -1.85
C GLY A 265 11.81 -5.31 -2.80
N GLU A 266 11.49 -6.59 -2.53
CA GLU A 266 10.49 -7.34 -3.31
C GLU A 266 9.11 -6.67 -3.22
N ALA A 267 8.68 -6.24 -2.03
CA ALA A 267 7.41 -5.55 -1.83
C ALA A 267 7.35 -4.21 -2.59
N LEU A 268 8.41 -3.40 -2.53
CA LEU A 268 8.45 -2.10 -3.21
C LEU A 268 8.51 -2.27 -4.72
N TYR A 269 9.38 -3.15 -5.23
CA TYR A 269 9.43 -3.47 -6.66
C TYR A 269 8.08 -3.98 -7.16
N ASN A 270 7.44 -4.88 -6.42
CA ASN A 270 6.14 -5.37 -6.79
C ASN A 270 5.10 -4.26 -6.74
N SER A 271 5.15 -3.30 -5.82
CA SER A 271 4.23 -2.14 -5.85
C SER A 271 4.47 -1.18 -7.03
N ILE A 272 5.73 -0.92 -7.38
CA ILE A 272 6.13 -0.14 -8.56
C ILE A 272 5.62 -0.84 -9.84
N LYS A 273 5.67 -2.18 -9.85
CA LYS A 273 5.25 -3.02 -10.97
C LYS A 273 3.75 -3.36 -10.99
N SER A 274 3.11 -3.57 -9.85
CA SER A 274 1.74 -4.13 -9.70
C SER A 274 0.65 -3.07 -9.72
N ASN A 275 1.00 -1.78 -9.61
CA ASN A 275 0.09 -0.72 -10.05
C ASN A 275 -0.25 -0.85 -11.55
N SER A 276 0.44 -1.73 -12.30
CA SER A 276 0.09 -2.10 -13.68
C SER A 276 -1.04 -3.16 -13.81
N SER A 277 -1.44 -3.88 -12.75
CA SER A 277 -2.31 -5.07 -12.91
C SER A 277 -3.82 -4.80 -12.81
N ASN A 278 -4.27 -3.60 -12.43
CA ASN A 278 -5.68 -3.19 -12.50
C ASN A 278 -5.99 -2.22 -13.66
N GLY A 279 -5.02 -1.93 -14.53
CA GLY A 279 -5.19 -1.02 -15.66
C GLY A 279 -3.87 -0.38 -16.10
N SER A 280 -3.06 -1.16 -16.82
CA SER A 280 -2.08 -0.77 -17.84
C SER A 280 -1.01 0.33 -17.60
N GLU A 281 -0.94 1.02 -16.46
CA GLU A 281 0.01 2.14 -16.31
C GLU A 281 0.85 2.02 -15.04
N SER A 282 2.15 2.21 -15.19
CA SER A 282 3.12 2.28 -14.10
C SER A 282 3.07 3.66 -13.43
N LEU A 283 3.62 3.79 -12.21
CA LEU A 283 3.89 5.11 -11.59
C LEU A 283 4.68 6.03 -12.54
N GLU A 284 5.55 5.45 -13.37
CA GLU A 284 6.32 6.17 -14.39
C GLU A 284 5.40 6.78 -15.47
N ASP A 285 4.36 6.06 -15.89
CA ASP A 285 3.37 6.56 -16.87
C ASP A 285 2.55 7.71 -16.27
N HIS A 286 2.21 7.62 -14.97
CA HIS A 286 1.54 8.69 -14.23
C HIS A 286 2.35 9.99 -14.15
N ALA A 287 3.64 9.89 -13.81
CA ALA A 287 4.52 11.04 -13.70
C ALA A 287 4.76 11.73 -15.07
N LYS A 288 4.81 10.94 -16.15
CA LYS A 288 4.95 11.44 -17.53
C LYS A 288 3.71 12.16 -18.04
N GLY A 289 2.51 11.65 -17.76
CA GLY A 289 1.28 12.22 -18.32
C GLY A 289 0.63 13.33 -17.49
N TYR A 290 1.11 13.63 -16.28
CA TYR A 290 0.65 14.80 -15.54
C TYR A 290 1.23 16.11 -16.11
N THR A 291 0.39 16.99 -16.63
CA THR A 291 0.79 18.28 -17.22
C THR A 291 0.18 19.51 -16.53
N GLY A 292 -0.42 19.35 -15.34
CA GLY A 292 -0.97 20.48 -14.58
C GLY A 292 0.13 21.37 -14.00
N SER A 293 -0.20 22.60 -13.61
CA SER A 293 0.80 23.56 -13.10
C SER A 293 0.62 23.88 -11.62
N SER A 294 -0.29 23.18 -10.94
CA SER A 294 -0.69 23.43 -9.57
C SER A 294 -0.86 22.12 -8.79
N VAL A 295 -0.63 22.15 -7.48
CA VAL A 295 -0.80 20.95 -6.64
C VAL A 295 -2.27 20.51 -6.62
N GLY A 296 -3.21 21.45 -6.71
CA GLY A 296 -4.64 21.18 -6.85
C GLY A 296 -4.95 20.37 -8.11
N ASP A 297 -4.34 20.72 -9.25
CA ASP A 297 -4.50 19.96 -10.50
C ASP A 297 -3.94 18.55 -10.40
N PHE A 298 -2.84 18.37 -9.65
CA PHE A 298 -2.25 17.05 -9.40
C PHE A 298 -3.18 16.19 -8.54
N MET A 299 -3.74 16.76 -7.48
CA MET A 299 -4.71 16.06 -6.63
C MET A 299 -5.98 15.68 -7.41
N GLY A 300 -6.46 16.56 -8.29
CA GLY A 300 -7.55 16.26 -9.22
C GLY A 300 -7.19 15.16 -10.21
N TYR A 301 -5.98 15.21 -10.78
CA TYR A 301 -5.45 14.19 -11.68
C TYR A 301 -5.40 12.79 -11.04
N VAL A 302 -4.90 12.71 -9.79
CA VAL A 302 -4.90 11.47 -9.02
C VAL A 302 -6.33 10.97 -8.79
N LYS A 303 -7.24 11.86 -8.37
CA LYS A 303 -8.65 11.52 -8.14
C LYS A 303 -9.31 10.94 -9.39
N GLU A 304 -9.02 11.52 -10.55
CA GLU A 304 -9.54 11.07 -11.85
C GLU A 304 -8.97 9.70 -12.28
N GLY A 305 -7.88 9.21 -11.68
CA GLY A 305 -7.24 7.96 -12.07
C GLY A 305 -6.08 8.13 -13.06
N GLY A 306 -5.55 9.35 -13.17
CA GLY A 306 -4.30 9.61 -13.87
C GLY A 306 -4.38 9.66 -15.40
N VAL A 307 -3.36 9.13 -16.10
CA VAL A 307 -3.20 9.29 -17.56
C VAL A 307 -4.32 8.60 -18.31
N THR A 308 -4.65 7.36 -17.94
CA THR A 308 -5.75 6.59 -18.53
C THR A 308 -7.08 7.36 -18.55
N ALA A 309 -7.45 8.02 -17.46
CA ALA A 309 -8.70 8.79 -17.38
C ALA A 309 -8.63 10.12 -18.11
N ARG A 310 -7.47 10.81 -18.11
CA ARG A 310 -7.30 12.09 -18.81
C ARG A 310 -7.13 11.95 -20.31
N MET A 311 -6.50 10.89 -20.81
CA MET A 311 -6.42 10.61 -22.25
C MET A 311 -7.81 10.39 -22.86
N GLN A 312 -8.77 9.89 -22.07
CA GLN A 312 -10.17 9.75 -22.48
C GLN A 312 -10.95 11.09 -22.39
N ALA A 313 -10.50 12.05 -21.56
CA ALA A 313 -11.25 13.27 -21.25
C ALA A 313 -10.71 14.56 -21.93
N ARG A 314 -9.42 14.66 -22.27
CA ARG A 314 -8.83 15.85 -22.96
C ARG A 314 -7.61 15.48 -23.82
N ALA A 315 -7.50 16.11 -24.99
CA ALA A 315 -6.30 16.05 -25.81
C ALA A 315 -5.15 16.81 -25.13
N ILE A 316 -4.24 16.08 -24.48
CA ILE A 316 -2.95 16.62 -24.04
C ILE A 316 -2.14 16.95 -25.31
N ALA A 317 -1.48 18.11 -25.35
CA ALA A 317 -0.64 18.48 -26.49
C ALA A 317 0.49 17.44 -26.66
N PRO A 318 0.59 16.73 -27.81
CA PRO A 318 1.57 15.66 -28.00
C PRO A 318 3.02 16.12 -27.77
N GLU A 319 3.32 17.37 -28.10
CA GLU A 319 4.64 17.99 -27.94
C GLU A 319 5.08 18.08 -26.47
N LEU A 320 4.17 18.38 -25.55
CA LEU A 320 4.47 18.46 -24.11
C LEU A 320 4.74 17.07 -23.53
N LEU A 321 3.97 16.07 -23.97
CA LEU A 321 4.19 14.68 -23.55
C LEU A 321 5.54 14.18 -24.06
N GLN A 322 5.87 14.46 -25.33
CA GLN A 322 7.17 14.11 -25.92
C GLN A 322 8.32 14.81 -25.19
N ARG A 323 8.17 16.09 -24.83
CA ARG A 323 9.17 16.82 -24.05
C ARG A 323 9.40 16.17 -22.69
N LYS A 324 8.34 15.89 -21.93
CA LYS A 324 8.45 15.21 -20.63
C LYS A 324 9.08 13.82 -20.75
N GLN A 325 8.74 13.08 -21.79
CA GLN A 325 9.36 11.79 -22.08
C GLN A 325 10.88 11.94 -22.31
N SER A 326 11.31 12.96 -23.06
CA SER A 326 12.74 13.24 -23.25
C SER A 326 13.43 13.55 -21.92
N LEU A 327 12.86 14.43 -21.10
CA LEU A 327 13.43 14.76 -19.78
C LEU A 327 13.57 13.53 -18.90
N TYR A 328 12.57 12.64 -18.92
CA TYR A 328 12.63 11.38 -18.18
C TYR A 328 13.76 10.47 -18.67
N GLU A 329 13.87 10.25 -19.99
CA GLU A 329 14.93 9.38 -20.53
C GLU A 329 16.33 9.94 -20.25
N ASP A 330 16.51 11.27 -20.35
CA ASP A 330 17.76 11.94 -20.02
C ASP A 330 18.10 11.79 -18.53
N ALA A 331 17.14 12.04 -17.64
CA ALA A 331 17.29 11.87 -16.20
C ALA A 331 17.58 10.41 -15.82
N ARG A 332 16.91 9.47 -16.49
CA ARG A 332 17.11 8.03 -16.30
C ARG A 332 18.51 7.60 -16.70
N ALA A 333 18.98 8.03 -17.87
CA ALA A 333 20.33 7.73 -18.35
C ALA A 333 21.40 8.30 -17.41
N ALA A 334 21.22 9.53 -16.94
CA ALA A 334 22.12 10.16 -15.96
C ALA A 334 22.13 9.41 -14.61
N ALA A 335 20.94 9.06 -14.08
CA ALA A 335 20.82 8.30 -12.85
C ALA A 335 21.49 6.93 -12.97
N GLN A 336 21.29 6.22 -14.08
CA GLN A 336 21.93 4.93 -14.33
C GLN A 336 23.46 5.05 -14.38
N ALA A 337 23.99 6.01 -15.14
CA ALA A 337 25.43 6.21 -15.25
C ALA A 337 26.08 6.53 -13.89
N HIS A 338 25.44 7.39 -13.09
CA HIS A 338 25.91 7.70 -11.73
C HIS A 338 25.82 6.49 -10.80
N TYR A 339 24.79 5.66 -10.96
CA TYR A 339 24.61 4.45 -10.17
C TYR A 339 25.69 3.40 -10.47
N GLU A 340 26.00 3.20 -11.75
CA GLU A 340 27.08 2.32 -12.19
C GLU A 340 28.45 2.81 -11.69
N ASP A 341 28.70 4.12 -11.78
CA ASP A 341 29.92 4.76 -11.24
C ASP A 341 30.05 4.61 -9.72
N TRP A 342 28.94 4.76 -8.98
CA TRP A 342 28.91 4.57 -7.53
C TRP A 342 29.37 3.18 -7.12
N ILE A 343 28.83 2.15 -7.80
CA ILE A 343 29.17 0.75 -7.53
C ILE A 343 30.60 0.45 -7.95
N ALA A 344 31.00 0.87 -9.16
CA ALA A 344 32.30 0.56 -9.73
C ALA A 344 33.46 1.11 -8.89
N ASN A 345 33.26 2.27 -8.25
CA ASN A 345 34.29 2.94 -7.45
C ASN A 345 34.11 2.73 -5.93
N ASP A 346 33.24 1.82 -5.51
CA ASP A 346 32.96 1.51 -4.11
C ASP A 346 32.68 2.75 -3.25
N ARG A 347 32.00 3.75 -3.84
CA ARG A 347 31.74 5.05 -3.19
C ARG A 347 30.90 4.93 -1.92
N HIS A 348 30.27 3.78 -1.70
CA HIS A 348 29.65 3.45 -0.43
C HIS A 348 30.64 3.48 0.74
N GLU A 349 31.86 2.99 0.59
CA GLU A 349 32.86 3.06 1.67
C GLU A 349 33.29 4.51 1.93
N GLU A 350 33.47 5.31 0.87
CA GLU A 350 33.74 6.74 0.98
C GLU A 350 32.59 7.48 1.67
N PHE A 351 31.35 7.14 1.31
CA PHE A 351 30.15 7.65 1.93
C PHE A 351 30.13 7.34 3.42
N LEU A 352 30.26 6.07 3.83
CA LEU A 352 30.30 5.68 5.25
C LEU A 352 31.40 6.43 6.04
N ASN A 353 32.57 6.65 5.43
CA ASN A 353 33.68 7.36 6.05
C ASN A 353 33.45 8.88 6.16
N THR A 354 32.68 9.47 5.25
CA THR A 354 32.39 10.91 5.21
C THR A 354 31.09 11.27 5.96
N THR A 355 30.12 10.37 5.99
CA THR A 355 28.88 10.50 6.77
C THR A 355 28.99 9.76 8.10
N ALA A 356 29.82 10.28 9.01
CA ALA A 356 29.87 9.82 10.41
C ALA A 356 28.58 10.14 11.21
N ARG A 357 27.49 10.55 10.56
CA ARG A 357 26.31 11.15 11.21
C ARG A 357 25.05 10.87 10.40
N PHE A 358 24.39 9.77 10.73
CA PHE A 358 22.96 9.62 11.04
C PHE A 358 22.76 8.21 11.60
N ALA A 359 23.69 7.78 12.47
CA ALA A 359 23.50 6.57 13.25
C ALA A 359 22.26 6.76 14.10
N SER A 360 21.27 5.90 13.85
CA SER A 360 20.01 5.72 14.57
C SER A 360 19.96 6.50 15.88
N VAL A 361 19.12 7.55 15.93
CA VAL A 361 18.48 7.85 17.21
C VAL A 361 17.72 6.57 17.52
N ASN A 362 18.19 5.80 18.51
CA ASN A 362 17.56 4.54 18.87
C ASN A 362 16.07 4.81 18.99
N ASP A 363 15.28 4.16 18.14
CA ASP A 363 13.84 4.10 18.34
C ASP A 363 13.65 3.43 19.70
N ILE A 364 13.34 4.25 20.71
CA ILE A 364 13.03 3.70 22.02
C ILE A 364 11.60 3.19 21.88
N VAL A 365 11.43 1.87 21.94
CA VAL A 365 10.10 1.28 22.06
C VAL A 365 9.52 1.74 23.39
N GLN A 366 8.52 2.60 23.32
CA GLN A 366 7.87 3.20 24.49
C GLN A 366 6.68 2.36 24.95
N LEU A 367 6.00 1.70 24.02
CA LEU A 367 4.75 1.00 24.29
C LEU A 367 4.60 -0.20 23.38
N THR A 368 4.12 -1.30 23.95
CA THR A 368 3.71 -2.50 23.23
C THR A 368 2.33 -2.93 23.70
N GLY A 369 1.66 -3.73 22.89
CA GLY A 369 0.44 -4.41 23.29
C GLY A 369 -0.26 -5.08 22.14
N HIS A 370 -1.54 -5.30 22.33
CA HIS A 370 -2.43 -5.88 21.32
C HIS A 370 -3.49 -4.88 20.92
N PHE A 371 -4.06 -5.07 19.74
CA PHE A 371 -5.22 -4.30 19.32
C PHE A 371 -6.31 -5.23 18.80
N THR A 372 -7.55 -4.74 18.86
CA THR A 372 -8.70 -5.44 18.30
C THR A 372 -9.68 -4.44 17.72
N ASP A 373 -10.44 -4.89 16.72
CA ASP A 373 -11.69 -4.30 16.29
C ASP A 373 -12.67 -5.42 15.95
N ASN A 374 -13.93 -5.23 16.30
CA ASN A 374 -15.00 -6.19 16.02
C ASN A 374 -16.06 -5.50 15.16
N PHE A 375 -16.29 -6.03 13.97
CA PHE A 375 -17.18 -5.44 12.98
C PHE A 375 -17.99 -6.52 12.27
N SER A 376 -19.03 -6.10 11.55
CA SER A 376 -19.82 -7.00 10.71
C SER A 376 -19.81 -6.49 9.27
N ILE A 377 -19.88 -7.42 8.33
CA ILE A 377 -20.04 -7.10 6.91
C ILE A 377 -21.36 -7.69 6.46
N PRO A 378 -22.43 -6.89 6.31
CA PRO A 378 -23.75 -7.43 6.00
C PRO A 378 -23.84 -8.05 4.60
N ALA A 379 -22.99 -7.62 3.67
CA ALA A 379 -22.95 -8.13 2.32
C ALA A 379 -21.52 -8.11 1.73
N VAL A 380 -21.09 -9.27 1.25
CA VAL A 380 -19.92 -9.50 0.41
C VAL A 380 -20.42 -10.17 -0.86
N THR A 381 -20.06 -9.60 -2.02
CA THR A 381 -20.46 -10.13 -3.32
C THR A 381 -19.30 -10.87 -3.95
N LEU A 382 -19.47 -12.15 -4.26
CA LEU A 382 -18.51 -12.95 -5.01
C LEU A 382 -18.98 -13.02 -6.47
N ILE A 383 -18.10 -12.62 -7.38
CA ILE A 383 -18.34 -12.66 -8.82
C ILE A 383 -17.57 -13.81 -9.41
N ALA A 384 -18.27 -14.71 -10.10
CA ALA A 384 -17.69 -15.89 -10.70
C ALA A 384 -18.10 -16.07 -12.17
N GLY A 385 -17.18 -16.61 -12.95
CA GLY A 385 -17.45 -17.12 -14.29
C GLY A 385 -17.84 -18.59 -14.24
N ILE A 386 -18.78 -18.98 -15.11
CA ILE A 386 -19.19 -20.36 -15.31
C ILE A 386 -18.64 -20.89 -16.62
N SER A 387 -18.01 -22.06 -16.60
CA SER A 387 -17.59 -22.75 -17.81
C SER A 387 -18.06 -24.20 -17.83
N THR A 388 -18.49 -24.66 -19.00
CA THR A 388 -19.00 -26.02 -19.21
C THR A 388 -18.11 -26.70 -20.24
N THR A 389 -17.27 -27.64 -19.80
CA THR A 389 -16.36 -28.38 -20.69
C THR A 389 -16.61 -29.87 -20.54
N GLY A 390 -16.93 -30.55 -21.65
CA GLY A 390 -17.17 -32.00 -21.64
C GLY A 390 -18.31 -32.46 -20.72
N GLY A 391 -19.32 -31.61 -20.50
CA GLY A 391 -20.44 -31.89 -19.59
C GLY A 391 -20.19 -31.55 -18.12
N ASN A 392 -18.98 -31.12 -17.76
CA ASN A 392 -18.66 -30.69 -16.39
C ASN A 392 -18.81 -29.17 -16.26
N LEU A 393 -19.69 -28.75 -15.35
CA LEU A 393 -19.85 -27.36 -14.96
C LEU A 393 -18.77 -26.99 -13.94
N THR A 394 -18.10 -25.87 -14.17
CA THR A 394 -17.08 -25.33 -13.26
C THR A 394 -17.33 -23.86 -12.96
N VAL A 395 -17.06 -23.48 -11.72
CA VAL A 395 -17.14 -22.12 -11.18
C VAL A 395 -15.73 -21.62 -10.93
N SER A 396 -15.44 -20.40 -11.38
CA SER A 396 -14.21 -19.68 -11.05
C SER A 396 -14.55 -18.28 -10.54
N ILE A 397 -14.35 -18.05 -9.25
CA ILE A 397 -14.51 -16.73 -8.63
C ILE A 397 -13.35 -15.85 -9.08
N SER A 398 -13.67 -14.78 -9.80
CA SER A 398 -12.70 -13.81 -10.30
C SER A 398 -12.51 -12.65 -9.34
N ASP A 399 -13.55 -12.27 -8.61
CA ASP A 399 -13.54 -11.09 -7.73
C ASP A 399 -14.43 -11.30 -6.50
N ILE A 400 -14.01 -10.73 -5.37
CA ILE A 400 -14.74 -10.68 -4.10
C ILE A 400 -14.81 -9.21 -3.66
N GLN A 401 -16.03 -8.68 -3.64
CA GLN A 401 -16.31 -7.30 -3.27
C GLN A 401 -16.85 -7.29 -1.84
N ALA A 402 -15.98 -6.96 -0.89
CA ALA A 402 -16.34 -6.66 0.48
C ALA A 402 -16.43 -5.15 0.67
N HIS A 403 -17.48 -4.67 1.34
CA HIS A 403 -17.57 -3.26 1.74
C HIS A 403 -17.46 -3.16 3.25
N ILE A 404 -16.26 -2.90 3.74
CA ILE A 404 -16.00 -2.81 5.18
C ILE A 404 -16.27 -1.37 5.64
N GLY A 405 -16.90 -1.23 6.81
CA GLY A 405 -17.06 0.06 7.47
C GLY A 405 -15.72 0.66 7.92
N ALA A 406 -15.75 1.83 8.56
CA ALA A 406 -14.56 2.32 9.26
C ALA A 406 -14.21 1.37 10.40
N LEU A 407 -12.92 1.02 10.51
CA LEU A 407 -12.43 0.16 11.58
C LEU A 407 -12.14 0.98 12.84
N ASN A 408 -12.65 0.52 13.98
CA ASN A 408 -12.51 1.18 15.28
C ASN A 408 -11.48 0.44 16.13
N ILE A 409 -10.21 0.74 15.91
CA ILE A 409 -9.13 0.07 16.63
C ILE A 409 -9.13 0.43 18.10
N GLU A 410 -9.26 -0.58 18.95
CA GLU A 410 -9.07 -0.47 20.40
C GLU A 410 -7.70 -1.03 20.77
N LEU A 411 -6.86 -0.20 21.41
CA LEU A 411 -5.55 -0.59 21.91
C LEU A 411 -5.65 -1.17 23.32
N GLN A 412 -5.01 -2.31 23.51
CA GLN A 412 -4.87 -3.02 24.78
C GLN A 412 -3.37 -3.06 25.12
N PRO A 413 -2.86 -2.06 25.86
CA PRO A 413 -1.44 -2.00 26.18
C PRO A 413 -1.01 -3.03 27.22
N ASP A 414 0.21 -3.53 27.07
CA ASP A 414 0.84 -4.39 28.08
C ASP A 414 1.09 -3.64 29.39
N LYS A 415 1.30 -2.32 29.29
CA LYS A 415 1.50 -1.42 30.43
C LYS A 415 0.80 -0.09 30.21
N ALA A 416 0.02 0.34 31.20
CA ALA A 416 -0.66 1.64 31.18
C ALA A 416 0.33 2.81 31.36
N SER A 417 0.09 3.88 30.60
CA SER A 417 0.82 5.15 30.61
C SER A 417 -0.05 6.27 30.00
N ASP A 418 0.30 7.54 30.24
CA ASP A 418 -0.41 8.68 29.62
C ASP A 418 -0.24 8.72 28.09
N LEU A 419 0.83 8.12 27.57
CA LEU A 419 1.06 7.99 26.13
C LEU A 419 0.00 7.10 25.46
N ASN A 420 -0.59 6.14 26.18
CA ASN A 420 -1.62 5.25 25.65
C ASN A 420 -2.82 6.00 25.10
N THR A 421 -3.36 6.92 25.89
CA THR A 421 -4.52 7.72 25.49
C THR A 421 -4.20 8.59 24.29
N ARG A 422 -2.99 9.16 24.23
CA ARG A 422 -2.54 9.98 23.10
C ARG A 422 -2.38 9.15 21.82
N VAL A 423 -1.80 7.95 21.91
CA VAL A 423 -1.67 7.03 20.78
C VAL A 423 -3.05 6.54 20.31
N GLN A 424 -3.93 6.13 21.23
CA GLN A 424 -5.31 5.73 20.91
C GLN A 424 -6.06 6.84 20.18
N ASN A 425 -5.96 8.09 20.67
CA ASN A 425 -6.55 9.25 20.01
C ASN A 425 -5.89 9.54 18.66
N GLY A 426 -4.57 9.38 18.55
CA GLY A 426 -3.82 9.51 17.30
C GLY A 426 -4.32 8.54 16.23
N ILE A 427 -4.52 7.27 16.59
CA ILE A 427 -5.08 6.25 15.68
C ILE A 427 -6.54 6.56 15.33
N ALA A 428 -7.36 6.94 16.31
CA ALA A 428 -8.77 7.26 16.08
C ALA A 428 -8.97 8.47 15.15
N ASN A 429 -8.06 9.45 15.22
CA ASN A 429 -8.07 10.64 14.37
C ASN A 429 -7.35 10.43 13.03
N ALA A 430 -6.58 9.35 12.88
CA ALA A 430 -5.89 9.00 11.65
C ALA A 430 -6.85 8.28 10.69
N GLY A 431 -7.77 9.03 10.07
CA GLY A 431 -8.74 8.47 9.11
C GLY A 431 -8.08 7.69 7.96
N PHE A 432 -6.91 8.14 7.49
CA PHE A 432 -6.10 7.41 6.50
C PHE A 432 -5.66 6.02 7.00
N MET A 433 -5.37 5.87 8.29
CA MET A 433 -4.93 4.61 8.88
C MET A 433 -6.10 3.63 8.91
N GLN A 434 -7.29 4.11 9.27
CA GLN A 434 -8.52 3.32 9.18
C GLN A 434 -8.80 2.87 7.74
N SER A 435 -8.63 3.75 6.74
CA SER A 435 -8.72 3.40 5.33
C SER A 435 -7.67 2.36 4.91
N LEU A 436 -6.43 2.50 5.35
CA LEU A 436 -5.34 1.56 5.06
C LEU A 436 -5.65 0.17 5.62
N MET A 437 -6.04 0.09 6.89
CA MET A 437 -6.43 -1.17 7.53
C MET A 437 -7.62 -1.81 6.81
N LYS A 438 -8.64 -1.01 6.47
CA LYS A 438 -9.78 -1.45 5.67
C LYS A 438 -9.33 -2.07 4.35
N THR A 439 -8.53 -1.36 3.56
CA THR A 439 -8.04 -1.87 2.27
C THR A 439 -7.21 -3.14 2.44
N LYS A 440 -6.38 -3.24 3.48
CA LYS A 440 -5.61 -4.45 3.78
C LYS A 440 -6.52 -5.65 4.06
N VAL A 441 -7.58 -5.45 4.83
CA VAL A 441 -8.57 -6.51 5.11
C VAL A 441 -9.34 -6.89 3.85
N GLU A 442 -9.81 -5.90 3.07
CA GLU A 442 -10.51 -6.15 1.79
C GLU A 442 -9.63 -6.91 0.79
N ASN A 443 -8.35 -6.54 0.67
CA ASN A 443 -7.40 -7.24 -0.19
C ASN A 443 -7.09 -8.66 0.29
N ALA A 444 -7.00 -8.89 1.61
CA ALA A 444 -6.83 -10.21 2.16
C ALA A 444 -8.03 -11.11 1.85
N ILE A 445 -9.26 -10.57 1.97
CA ILE A 445 -10.51 -11.26 1.60
C ILE A 445 -10.57 -11.53 0.09
N ASN A 446 -10.14 -10.60 -0.77
CA ASN A 446 -10.12 -10.75 -2.23
C ASN A 446 -8.86 -11.45 -2.77
N SER A 447 -8.04 -12.05 -1.91
CA SER A 447 -6.80 -12.71 -2.33
C SER A 447 -7.07 -13.90 -3.25
N ASN A 448 -6.09 -14.23 -4.11
CA ASN A 448 -6.19 -15.36 -5.03
C ASN A 448 -6.34 -16.70 -4.27
N ASP A 449 -5.76 -16.82 -3.08
CA ASP A 449 -5.89 -17.99 -2.24
C ASP A 449 -7.35 -18.18 -1.80
N VAL A 450 -7.99 -17.12 -1.29
CA VAL A 450 -9.41 -17.15 -0.90
C VAL A 450 -10.31 -17.42 -2.10
N LYS A 451 -10.07 -16.79 -3.25
CA LYS A 451 -10.85 -17.03 -4.48
C LYS A 451 -10.72 -18.47 -4.98
N THR A 452 -9.50 -18.99 -5.03
CA THR A 452 -9.20 -20.37 -5.46
C THR A 452 -9.86 -21.36 -4.50
N TYR A 453 -9.76 -21.10 -3.20
CA TYR A 453 -10.39 -21.87 -2.15
C TYR A 453 -11.91 -21.98 -2.35
N LEU A 454 -12.59 -20.83 -2.44
CA LEU A 454 -14.05 -20.78 -2.54
C LEU A 454 -14.54 -21.39 -3.87
N SER A 455 -13.81 -21.17 -4.95
CA SER A 455 -14.08 -21.79 -6.26
C SER A 455 -13.97 -23.31 -6.17
N GLY A 456 -12.90 -23.82 -5.54
CA GLY A 456 -12.70 -25.25 -5.31
C GLY A 456 -13.86 -25.87 -4.54
N ARG A 457 -14.35 -25.18 -3.50
CA ARG A 457 -15.47 -25.68 -2.68
C ARG A 457 -16.80 -25.74 -3.40
N LEU A 458 -17.12 -24.72 -4.19
CA LEU A 458 -18.30 -24.75 -5.06
C LEU A 458 -18.20 -25.87 -6.09
N ASN A 459 -17.03 -26.05 -6.70
CA ASN A 459 -16.80 -27.13 -7.66
C ASN A 459 -16.92 -28.52 -7.03
N ASP A 460 -16.46 -28.72 -5.80
CA ASP A 460 -16.64 -29.98 -5.07
C ASP A 460 -18.12 -30.27 -4.80
N ALA A 461 -18.89 -29.25 -4.42
CA ALA A 461 -20.34 -29.37 -4.27
C ALA A 461 -21.05 -29.68 -5.60
N ILE A 462 -20.63 -29.07 -6.70
CA ILE A 462 -21.13 -29.36 -8.05
C ILE A 462 -20.86 -30.80 -8.44
N ARG A 463 -19.61 -31.28 -8.30
CA ARG A 463 -19.25 -32.67 -8.64
C ARG A 463 -20.13 -33.66 -7.89
N LYS A 464 -20.37 -33.41 -6.61
CA LYS A 464 -21.20 -34.29 -5.78
C LYS A 464 -22.64 -34.46 -6.29
N ILE A 465 -23.19 -33.47 -7.00
CA ILE A 465 -24.53 -33.56 -7.61
C ILE A 465 -24.55 -34.60 -8.73
N PHE A 466 -23.43 -34.78 -9.42
CA PHE A 466 -23.30 -35.71 -10.55
C PHE A 466 -22.93 -37.15 -10.17
N GLY A 467 -22.53 -37.40 -8.91
CA GLY A 467 -22.07 -38.69 -8.42
C GLY A 467 -20.58 -38.68 -8.17
#